data_AF-A0A2I0EW93-F1
#
_entry.id   AF-A0A2I0EW93-F1
#
_cell.length_a   1.000
_cell.length_b   1.000
_cell.length_c   1.000
_cell.angle_alpha   90.00
_cell.angle_beta   90.00
_cell.angle_gamma   90.00
#
_symmetry.space_group_name_H-M   'P 1'
#
loop_
_entity.id
_entity.type
_entity.pdbx_description
1 polymer ?
#
loop_
_entity_poly.entity_id
_entity_poly.type
_entity_poly.pdbx_seq_one_letter_code
_entity_poly.pdbx_strand_id
1 'polypeptide(L)'
;MNILVTGANGFVGESIVKRLLTTEYQTIASVRKLPKLQQDCEYRLINNLEDNSNLTSVLRDIDVIIHSAARVHMMDDKSADPLTEFRKVNVEGTLNLARQAVESGVKRFIFISSIKVNGEATELGRPYTEGSKPNPIDPYGVSKYEAEQGLVKIADTTALEVVIIRPSLVYGENVKGNFHSLMKWNYKGIPLPIGGIKQNLRSLVSVDNLVDFIVTCIEHKDAKNEVFLISDDDDISTAALLEEISKGLGVKNKAVNIPAKFINTAASAIGKSGVAQRLSGSLQVDISKAKTLLGWHPKYSTSESIQKTARSYKSNLMAPKSMVFQRPLDIVFSATGLVAASPLLIGATAIGYLDTGSPLFIQERVGKDQKPFKLIKFRTMKVDTASVASHLADNSSITKLGRVLRKTKLDELPQLINVLKGEMSLVGPRPNLFNQKDLIEAREEMGVYNVLPGITGLAQLSGIDMSTPERLAKKDKEMIDTLNLKSYFSYILSTALGKGSGDAVK
;
A
#
# COMPACT_ATOMS: atom_id res chain seq x y z
N MET A 1 5.09 -17.20 -17.00
CA MET A 1 5.47 -17.88 -15.74
C MET A 1 4.42 -17.56 -14.70
N ASN A 2 3.97 -18.58 -13.96
CA ASN A 2 2.93 -18.44 -12.95
C ASN A 2 3.55 -18.44 -11.54
N ILE A 3 3.27 -17.40 -10.77
CA ILE A 3 3.89 -17.16 -9.46
C ILE A 3 2.84 -17.19 -8.36
N LEU A 4 3.00 -18.14 -7.44
CA LEU A 4 2.17 -18.25 -6.25
C LEU A 4 2.79 -17.49 -5.08
N VAL A 5 2.08 -16.50 -4.53
CA VAL A 5 2.48 -15.79 -3.32
C VAL A 5 1.64 -16.28 -2.15
N THR A 6 2.26 -16.94 -1.18
CA THR A 6 1.57 -17.31 0.08
C THR A 6 1.74 -16.21 1.12
N GLY A 7 0.75 -16.07 2.00
CA GLY A 7 0.74 -14.96 2.96
C GLY A 7 0.46 -13.62 2.26
N ALA A 8 -0.25 -13.65 1.12
CA ALA A 8 -0.48 -12.49 0.25
C ALA A 8 -1.27 -11.34 0.92
N ASN A 9 -1.99 -11.60 2.01
CA ASN A 9 -2.63 -10.55 2.82
C ASN A 9 -1.71 -9.95 3.91
N GLY A 10 -0.48 -10.45 4.02
CA GLY A 10 0.51 -9.97 4.98
C GLY A 10 1.22 -8.71 4.51
N PHE A 11 1.94 -8.06 5.43
CA PHE A 11 2.66 -6.80 5.16
C PHE A 11 3.64 -6.92 3.97
N VAL A 12 4.46 -7.98 3.92
CA VAL A 12 5.39 -8.22 2.81
C VAL A 12 4.64 -8.83 1.60
N GLY A 13 3.77 -9.81 1.85
CA GLY A 13 2.98 -10.50 0.82
C GLY A 13 2.17 -9.56 -0.07
N GLU A 14 1.49 -8.56 0.52
CA GLU A 14 0.68 -7.59 -0.24
C GLU A 14 1.56 -6.74 -1.18
N SER A 15 2.75 -6.34 -0.71
CA SER A 15 3.72 -5.58 -1.50
C SER A 15 4.34 -6.42 -2.62
N ILE A 16 4.60 -7.71 -2.39
CA ILE A 16 5.04 -8.65 -3.43
C ILE A 16 3.96 -8.74 -4.52
N VAL A 17 2.70 -9.00 -4.16
CA VAL A 17 1.60 -9.10 -5.14
C VAL A 17 1.48 -7.80 -5.95
N LYS A 18 1.48 -6.64 -5.30
CA LYS A 18 1.43 -5.33 -5.98
C LYS A 18 2.57 -5.15 -6.99
N ARG A 19 3.78 -5.58 -6.64
CA ARG A 19 4.93 -5.47 -7.54
C ARG A 19 4.85 -6.45 -8.71
N LEU A 20 4.40 -7.69 -8.47
CA LEU A 20 4.28 -8.68 -9.55
C LEU A 20 3.20 -8.29 -10.56
N LEU A 21 2.14 -7.60 -10.13
CA LEU A 21 1.13 -7.03 -11.03
C LEU A 21 1.66 -5.96 -11.99
N THR A 22 2.85 -5.42 -11.75
CA THR A 22 3.53 -4.50 -12.68
C THR A 22 4.58 -5.20 -13.55
N THR A 23 4.59 -6.55 -13.55
CA THR A 23 5.45 -7.39 -14.39
C THR A 23 4.61 -8.20 -15.37
N GLU A 24 5.26 -8.98 -16.22
CA GLU A 24 4.60 -9.92 -17.14
C GLU A 24 4.19 -11.25 -16.50
N TYR A 25 4.51 -11.45 -15.22
CA TYR A 25 4.18 -12.70 -14.51
C TYR A 25 2.69 -12.79 -14.21
N GLN A 26 2.12 -13.98 -14.37
CA GLN A 26 0.78 -14.25 -13.84
C GLN A 26 0.90 -14.45 -12.34
N THR A 27 0.23 -13.57 -11.59
CA THR A 27 0.31 -13.55 -10.13
C THR A 27 -0.89 -14.26 -9.53
N ILE A 28 -0.62 -15.26 -8.69
CA ILE A 28 -1.63 -16.00 -7.93
C ILE A 28 -1.41 -15.71 -6.44
N ALA A 29 -2.42 -15.14 -5.78
CA ALA A 29 -2.40 -14.82 -4.36
C ALA A 29 -3.06 -15.92 -3.53
N SER A 30 -2.26 -16.64 -2.75
CA SER A 30 -2.77 -17.65 -1.80
C SER A 30 -3.12 -17.00 -0.47
N VAL A 31 -4.39 -17.10 -0.08
CA VAL A 31 -4.95 -16.44 1.12
C VAL A 31 -5.83 -17.37 1.93
N ARG A 32 -5.87 -17.17 3.26
CA ARG A 32 -6.83 -17.85 4.15
C ARG A 32 -8.24 -17.28 4.06
N LYS A 33 -8.33 -16.01 3.68
CA LYS A 33 -9.57 -15.25 3.53
C LYS A 33 -9.36 -14.23 2.43
N LEU A 34 -10.36 -14.06 1.56
CA LEU A 34 -10.30 -13.01 0.53
C LEU A 34 -10.14 -11.62 1.18
N PRO A 35 -9.22 -10.78 0.68
CA PRO A 35 -9.10 -9.42 1.16
C PRO A 35 -10.36 -8.62 0.80
N LYS A 36 -10.67 -7.58 1.60
CA LYS A 36 -11.83 -6.71 1.35
C LYS A 36 -11.72 -5.96 0.02
N LEU A 37 -10.49 -5.56 -0.32
CA LEU A 37 -10.14 -4.97 -1.61
C LEU A 37 -9.24 -5.98 -2.31
N GLN A 38 -9.77 -6.57 -3.38
CA GLN A 38 -9.05 -7.52 -4.20
C GLN A 38 -8.22 -6.76 -5.23
N GLN A 39 -6.98 -7.21 -5.42
CA GLN A 39 -6.13 -6.77 -6.51
C GLN A 39 -6.48 -7.56 -7.76
N ASP A 40 -6.03 -7.10 -8.93
CA ASP A 40 -6.30 -7.73 -10.22
C ASP A 40 -5.42 -8.98 -10.43
N CYS A 41 -5.60 -9.99 -9.57
CA CYS A 41 -4.87 -11.25 -9.57
C CYS A 41 -5.80 -12.42 -9.25
N GLU A 42 -5.39 -13.64 -9.60
CA GLU A 42 -6.12 -14.84 -9.19
C GLU A 42 -5.94 -15.07 -7.69
N TYR A 43 -7.03 -15.32 -6.95
CA TYR A 43 -6.98 -15.69 -5.54
C TYR A 43 -7.28 -17.18 -5.37
N ARG A 44 -6.37 -17.89 -4.68
CA ARG A 44 -6.58 -19.30 -4.27
C ARG A 44 -6.69 -19.38 -2.76
N LEU A 45 -7.73 -20.05 -2.28
CA LEU A 45 -7.94 -20.24 -0.84
C LEU A 45 -7.09 -21.40 -0.33
N ILE A 46 -6.36 -21.15 0.76
CA ILE A 46 -5.64 -22.18 1.51
C ILE A 46 -6.04 -22.05 2.97
N ASN A 47 -6.55 -23.13 3.58
CA ASN A 47 -7.01 -23.07 4.97
C ASN A 47 -5.81 -22.98 5.92
N ASN A 48 -5.12 -24.11 6.07
CA ASN A 48 -3.97 -24.30 6.93
C ASN A 48 -2.91 -25.07 6.13
N LEU A 49 -1.68 -24.58 6.17
CA LEU A 49 -0.56 -25.21 5.46
C LEU A 49 -0.12 -26.51 6.16
N GLU A 50 -0.38 -26.59 7.45
CA GLU A 50 0.01 -27.68 8.36
C GLU A 50 -0.90 -28.92 8.29
N ASP A 51 -2.13 -28.80 7.79
CA ASP A 51 -3.16 -29.83 8.00
C ASP A 51 -3.08 -31.04 7.03
N ASN A 52 -1.92 -31.33 6.42
CA ASN A 52 -1.75 -32.34 5.35
C ASN A 52 -2.82 -32.26 4.24
N SER A 53 -3.42 -31.07 4.08
CA SER A 53 -4.48 -30.87 3.10
C SER A 53 -3.91 -31.00 1.69
N ASN A 54 -4.72 -31.53 0.77
CA ASN A 54 -4.34 -31.63 -0.63
C ASN A 54 -4.29 -30.22 -1.24
N LEU A 55 -3.08 -29.79 -1.61
CA LEU A 55 -2.79 -28.48 -2.20
C LEU A 55 -2.68 -28.56 -3.73
N THR A 56 -2.96 -29.69 -4.37
CA THR A 56 -2.84 -29.87 -5.83
C THR A 56 -3.64 -28.82 -6.60
N SER A 57 -4.84 -28.44 -6.13
CA SER A 57 -5.63 -27.38 -6.76
C SER A 57 -5.00 -25.99 -6.63
N VAL A 58 -4.32 -25.74 -5.51
CA VAL A 58 -3.63 -24.46 -5.25
C VAL A 58 -2.32 -24.37 -6.04
N LEU A 59 -1.63 -25.51 -6.23
CA LEU A 59 -0.33 -25.62 -6.87
C LEU A 59 -0.39 -25.92 -8.37
N ARG A 60 -1.58 -26.17 -8.91
CA ARG A 60 -1.79 -26.41 -10.34
C ARG A 60 -1.23 -25.26 -11.17
N ASP A 61 -0.45 -25.61 -12.18
CA ASP A 61 0.14 -24.69 -13.15
C ASP A 61 0.99 -23.58 -12.49
N ILE A 62 1.74 -23.88 -11.42
CA ILE A 62 2.64 -22.93 -10.74
C ILE A 62 4.10 -23.23 -11.09
N ASP A 63 4.86 -22.22 -11.53
CA ASP A 63 6.30 -22.34 -11.80
C ASP A 63 7.15 -22.00 -10.58
N VAL A 64 6.77 -20.93 -9.85
CA VAL A 64 7.52 -20.37 -8.73
C VAL A 64 6.61 -20.09 -7.54
N ILE A 65 7.06 -20.44 -6.34
CA ILE A 65 6.40 -20.08 -5.08
C ILE A 65 7.24 -19.03 -4.35
N ILE A 66 6.60 -17.95 -3.93
CA ILE A 66 7.15 -17.00 -2.97
C ILE A 66 6.43 -17.21 -1.63
N HIS A 67 7.16 -17.81 -0.68
CA HIS A 67 6.61 -18.20 0.61
C HIS A 67 6.85 -17.13 1.69
N SER A 68 5.89 -16.20 1.82
CA SER A 68 5.88 -15.15 2.86
C SER A 68 4.92 -15.46 4.02
N ALA A 69 4.16 -16.56 3.96
CA ALA A 69 3.30 -16.95 5.07
C ALA A 69 4.14 -17.37 6.28
N ALA A 70 3.80 -16.84 7.44
CA ALA A 70 4.36 -17.25 8.71
C ALA A 70 3.44 -16.82 9.84
N ARG A 71 3.46 -17.56 10.94
CA ARG A 71 3.06 -17.04 12.25
C ARG A 71 4.18 -16.11 12.72
N VAL A 72 3.84 -14.84 13.00
CA VAL A 72 4.78 -13.78 13.41
C VAL A 72 4.21 -13.05 14.63
N HIS A 73 5.02 -12.91 15.68
CA HIS A 73 4.80 -12.04 16.85
C HIS A 73 3.36 -12.00 17.42
N MET A 74 3.03 -12.94 18.32
CA MET A 74 1.93 -12.72 19.27
C MET A 74 2.53 -12.23 20.59
N MET A 75 2.29 -10.96 20.94
CA MET A 75 2.73 -10.38 22.22
C MET A 75 1.93 -10.94 23.42
N ASP A 76 0.75 -11.51 23.16
CA ASP A 76 -0.12 -12.19 24.13
C ASP A 76 -0.42 -13.61 23.65
N ASP A 77 0.62 -14.44 23.43
CA ASP A 77 0.39 -15.85 23.13
C ASP A 77 -0.12 -16.56 24.38
N LYS A 78 -1.43 -16.83 24.42
CA LYS A 78 -2.09 -17.59 25.50
C LYS A 78 -1.84 -19.10 25.40
N SER A 79 -1.08 -19.55 24.41
CA SER A 79 -0.71 -20.97 24.29
C SER A 79 0.27 -21.36 25.38
N ALA A 80 0.11 -22.58 25.90
CA ALA A 80 1.01 -23.13 26.91
C ALA A 80 2.43 -23.41 26.35
N ASP A 81 2.56 -23.58 25.02
CA ASP A 81 3.83 -23.79 24.32
C ASP A 81 3.86 -23.04 22.97
N PRO A 82 4.36 -21.79 22.97
CA PRO A 82 4.49 -21.01 21.75
C PRO A 82 5.41 -21.64 20.69
N LEU A 83 6.44 -22.39 21.09
CA LEU A 83 7.39 -22.98 20.14
C LEU A 83 6.74 -24.06 19.29
N THR A 84 5.96 -24.95 19.92
CA THR A 84 5.20 -25.99 19.20
C THR A 84 4.25 -25.37 18.17
N GLU A 85 3.54 -24.31 18.55
CA GLU A 85 2.65 -23.59 17.64
C GLU A 85 3.38 -22.90 16.48
N PHE A 86 4.56 -22.33 16.72
CA PHE A 86 5.42 -21.81 15.65
C PHE A 86 5.91 -22.93 14.72
N ARG A 87 6.32 -24.08 15.26
CA ARG A 87 6.78 -25.23 14.47
C ARG A 87 5.69 -25.77 13.56
N LYS A 88 4.47 -25.94 14.07
CA LYS A 88 3.34 -26.42 13.28
C LYS A 88 3.13 -25.59 12.02
N VAL A 89 3.05 -24.26 12.17
CA VAL A 89 2.80 -23.37 11.02
C VAL A 89 4.06 -23.12 10.18
N ASN A 90 5.17 -22.74 10.81
CA ASN A 90 6.35 -22.25 10.10
C ASN A 90 7.30 -23.35 9.64
N VAL A 91 7.29 -24.53 10.27
CA VAL A 91 8.12 -25.68 9.87
C VAL A 91 7.25 -26.66 9.10
N GLU A 92 6.27 -27.29 9.74
CA GLU A 92 5.49 -28.37 9.13
C GLU A 92 4.71 -27.85 7.91
N GLY A 93 4.03 -26.70 8.05
CA GLY A 93 3.32 -26.06 6.95
C GLY A 93 4.21 -25.68 5.77
N THR A 94 5.40 -25.12 6.03
CA THR A 94 6.39 -24.79 4.99
C THR A 94 6.86 -26.04 4.25
N LEU A 95 7.21 -27.09 4.99
CA LEU A 95 7.74 -28.32 4.40
C LEU A 95 6.66 -29.13 3.68
N ASN A 96 5.41 -29.12 4.18
CA ASN A 96 4.27 -29.70 3.48
C ASN A 96 4.05 -29.02 2.13
N LEU A 97 4.04 -27.67 2.11
CA LEU A 97 3.92 -26.91 0.87
C LEU A 97 5.05 -27.23 -0.12
N ALA A 98 6.30 -27.27 0.35
CA ALA A 98 7.46 -27.57 -0.50
C ALA A 98 7.42 -28.98 -1.08
N ARG A 99 7.02 -30.00 -0.31
CA ARG A 99 6.88 -31.39 -0.81
C ARG A 99 5.81 -31.48 -1.89
N GLN A 100 4.62 -30.91 -1.66
CA GLN A 100 3.55 -30.90 -2.67
C GLN A 100 3.90 -30.03 -3.89
N ALA A 101 4.75 -29.01 -3.72
CA ALA A 101 5.28 -28.21 -4.81
C ALA A 101 6.19 -29.04 -5.73
N VAL A 102 7.05 -29.90 -5.16
CA VAL A 102 7.85 -30.88 -5.93
C VAL A 102 6.93 -31.79 -6.74
N GLU A 103 5.91 -32.37 -6.11
CA GLU A 103 4.94 -33.26 -6.76
C GLU A 103 4.16 -32.58 -7.88
N SER A 104 3.95 -31.26 -7.78
CA SER A 104 3.24 -30.45 -8.77
C SER A 104 4.16 -29.86 -9.86
N GLY A 105 5.46 -30.15 -9.83
CA GLY A 105 6.42 -29.68 -10.84
C GLY A 105 6.85 -28.21 -10.69
N VAL A 106 6.68 -27.62 -9.50
CA VAL A 106 7.19 -26.27 -9.21
C VAL A 106 8.71 -26.29 -9.30
N LYS A 107 9.29 -25.29 -9.97
CA LYS A 107 10.73 -25.22 -10.26
C LYS A 107 11.50 -24.54 -9.14
N ARG A 108 10.94 -23.47 -8.57
CA ARG A 108 11.64 -22.63 -7.58
C ARG A 108 10.76 -22.25 -6.40
N PHE A 109 11.35 -22.29 -5.22
CA PHE A 109 10.73 -21.93 -3.95
C PHE A 109 11.56 -20.84 -3.25
N ILE A 110 11.05 -19.62 -3.25
CA ILE A 110 11.66 -18.48 -2.57
C ILE A 110 11.07 -18.38 -1.17
N PHE A 111 11.87 -18.71 -0.16
CA PHE A 111 11.47 -18.69 1.25
C PHE A 111 11.87 -17.39 1.94
N ILE A 112 10.87 -16.67 2.46
CA ILE A 112 11.11 -15.49 3.30
C ILE A 112 11.34 -15.96 4.74
N SER A 113 12.61 -16.07 5.10
CA SER A 113 13.09 -16.38 6.44
C SER A 113 13.24 -15.11 7.29
N SER A 114 14.25 -15.02 8.16
CA SER A 114 14.46 -13.91 9.08
C SER A 114 15.91 -13.83 9.54
N ILE A 115 16.42 -12.61 9.75
CA ILE A 115 17.72 -12.41 10.40
C ILE A 115 17.79 -12.99 11.83
N LYS A 116 16.63 -13.25 12.45
CA LYS A 116 16.53 -13.94 13.76
C LYS A 116 17.17 -15.33 13.76
N VAL A 117 17.38 -15.94 12.59
CA VAL A 117 18.14 -17.19 12.44
C VAL A 117 19.60 -17.01 12.80
N ASN A 118 20.20 -15.87 12.44
CA ASN A 118 21.58 -15.54 12.78
C ASN A 118 21.71 -15.12 14.26
N GLY A 119 20.77 -14.31 14.74
CA GLY A 119 20.73 -13.84 16.13
C GLY A 119 19.99 -12.51 16.29
N GLU A 120 20.05 -11.94 17.49
CA GLU A 120 19.35 -10.67 17.82
C GLU A 120 20.25 -9.45 17.92
N ALA A 121 21.57 -9.64 17.93
CA ALA A 121 22.55 -8.56 18.06
C ALA A 121 23.89 -8.94 17.43
N THR A 122 24.63 -7.93 16.99
CA THR A 122 26.02 -8.06 16.55
C THR A 122 26.94 -7.18 17.39
N GLU A 123 28.21 -7.55 17.46
CA GLU A 123 29.25 -6.60 17.83
C GLU A 123 29.38 -5.54 16.71
N LEU A 124 29.64 -4.29 17.10
CA LEU A 124 29.76 -3.19 16.15
C LEU A 124 30.93 -3.45 15.19
N GLY A 125 30.67 -3.34 13.88
CA GLY A 125 31.67 -3.60 12.83
C GLY A 125 31.91 -5.08 12.53
N ARG A 126 31.13 -5.98 13.14
CA ARG A 126 31.14 -7.43 12.82
C ARG A 126 29.76 -7.86 12.33
N PRO A 127 29.39 -7.50 11.09
CA PRO A 127 28.08 -7.85 10.54
C PRO A 127 27.94 -9.36 10.40
N TYR A 128 26.69 -9.84 10.48
CA TYR A 128 26.39 -11.20 10.08
C TYR A 128 26.52 -11.35 8.56
N THR A 129 27.04 -12.50 8.17
CA THR A 129 27.12 -12.98 6.79
C THR A 129 26.32 -14.27 6.65
N GLU A 130 26.12 -14.75 5.42
CA GLU A 130 25.49 -16.06 5.17
C GLU A 130 26.26 -17.22 5.81
N GLY A 131 27.58 -17.09 5.95
CA GLY A 131 28.46 -18.08 6.59
C GLY A 131 28.50 -17.99 8.11
N SER A 132 27.84 -17.01 8.71
CA SER A 132 27.76 -16.88 10.17
C SER A 132 26.97 -18.04 10.77
N LYS A 133 27.49 -18.64 11.85
CA LYS A 133 26.82 -19.75 12.54
C LYS A 133 25.44 -19.30 13.05
N PRO A 134 24.34 -19.98 12.65
CA PRO A 134 23.00 -19.68 13.16
C PRO A 134 22.92 -19.82 14.69
N ASN A 135 22.25 -18.86 15.32
CA ASN A 135 22.01 -18.85 16.78
C ASN A 135 20.64 -18.23 17.10
N PRO A 136 19.53 -18.86 16.64
CA PRO A 136 18.20 -18.36 16.93
C PRO A 136 17.88 -18.47 18.43
N ILE A 137 17.35 -17.37 19.00
CA ILE A 137 17.04 -17.28 20.44
C ILE A 137 15.53 -17.43 20.68
N ASP A 138 14.70 -16.74 19.90
CA ASP A 138 13.25 -16.76 20.08
C ASP A 138 12.59 -17.93 19.31
N PRO A 139 11.41 -18.39 19.74
CA PRO A 139 10.71 -19.50 19.08
C PRO A 139 10.44 -19.27 17.58
N TYR A 140 10.25 -18.01 17.19
CA TYR A 140 10.07 -17.62 15.81
C TYR A 140 11.35 -17.89 14.98
N GLY A 141 12.50 -17.40 15.44
CA GLY A 141 13.80 -17.63 14.81
C GLY A 141 14.16 -19.11 14.73
N VAL A 142 13.87 -19.88 15.79
CA VAL A 142 14.08 -21.33 15.81
C VAL A 142 13.24 -22.01 14.72
N SER A 143 11.93 -21.71 14.66
CA SER A 143 11.05 -22.28 13.65
C SER A 143 11.45 -21.92 12.22
N LYS A 144 11.96 -20.70 11.98
CA LYS A 144 12.45 -20.30 10.66
C LYS A 144 13.72 -21.06 10.28
N TYR A 145 14.65 -21.23 11.22
CA TYR A 145 15.86 -22.01 10.97
C TYR A 145 15.56 -23.48 10.68
N GLU A 146 14.67 -24.10 11.46
CA GLU A 146 14.24 -25.50 11.22
C GLU A 146 13.58 -25.67 9.85
N ALA A 147 12.78 -24.69 9.41
CA ALA A 147 12.19 -24.67 8.08
C ALA A 147 13.27 -24.55 6.98
N GLU A 148 14.26 -23.66 7.15
CA GLU A 148 15.40 -23.56 6.23
C GLU A 148 16.12 -24.91 6.08
N GLN A 149 16.44 -25.57 7.19
CA GLN A 149 17.12 -26.87 7.18
C GLN A 149 16.30 -27.94 6.45
N GLY A 150 14.98 -27.97 6.64
CA GLY A 150 14.11 -28.90 5.94
C GLY A 150 14.00 -28.60 4.44
N LEU A 151 13.93 -27.33 4.06
CA LEU A 151 13.90 -26.91 2.66
C LEU A 151 15.20 -27.25 1.92
N VAL A 152 16.36 -27.04 2.55
CA VAL A 152 17.67 -27.43 2.00
C VAL A 152 17.70 -28.94 1.73
N LYS A 153 17.24 -29.77 2.69
CA LYS A 153 17.17 -31.23 2.48
C LYS A 153 16.25 -31.62 1.31
N ILE A 154 15.15 -30.90 1.11
CA ILE A 154 14.26 -31.13 -0.04
C ILE A 154 14.97 -30.75 -1.34
N ALA A 155 15.65 -29.61 -1.38
CA ALA A 155 16.42 -29.17 -2.55
C ALA A 155 17.55 -30.15 -2.90
N ASP A 156 18.23 -30.71 -1.90
CA ASP A 156 19.34 -31.67 -2.10
C ASP A 156 18.86 -33.02 -2.66
N THR A 157 17.59 -33.36 -2.47
CA THR A 157 17.00 -34.68 -2.83
C THR A 157 16.01 -34.61 -3.98
N THR A 158 15.72 -33.42 -4.50
CA THR A 158 14.73 -33.18 -5.56
C THR A 158 15.26 -32.17 -6.58
N ALA A 159 14.45 -31.85 -7.60
CA ALA A 159 14.79 -30.82 -8.58
C ALA A 159 14.35 -29.40 -8.15
N LEU A 160 13.74 -29.24 -6.97
CA LEU A 160 13.23 -27.96 -6.51
C LEU A 160 14.39 -27.04 -6.12
N GLU A 161 14.51 -25.91 -6.81
CA GLU A 161 15.46 -24.86 -6.43
C GLU A 161 14.91 -24.09 -5.23
N VAL A 162 15.71 -23.90 -4.18
CA VAL A 162 15.31 -23.16 -2.98
C VAL A 162 16.13 -21.89 -2.84
N VAL A 163 15.50 -20.74 -2.70
CA VAL A 163 16.18 -19.46 -2.38
C VAL A 163 15.74 -19.04 -1.00
N ILE A 164 16.68 -18.86 -0.07
CA ILE A 164 16.37 -18.45 1.31
C ILE A 164 16.78 -17.00 1.50
N ILE A 165 15.82 -16.17 1.90
CA ILE A 165 16.06 -14.73 2.12
C ILE A 165 15.89 -14.46 3.61
N ARG A 166 16.93 -13.97 4.28
CA ARG A 166 16.92 -13.55 5.68
C ARG A 166 16.89 -12.01 5.74
N PRO A 167 15.71 -11.39 5.60
CA PRO A 167 15.61 -9.94 5.71
C PRO A 167 15.95 -9.49 7.14
N SER A 168 16.57 -8.31 7.22
CA SER A 168 16.64 -7.52 8.46
C SER A 168 15.24 -6.97 8.84
N LEU A 169 15.15 -6.00 9.76
CA LEU A 169 13.85 -5.44 10.14
C LEU A 169 13.18 -4.79 8.93
N VAL A 170 12.10 -5.40 8.44
CA VAL A 170 11.34 -4.89 7.29
C VAL A 170 10.46 -3.71 7.73
N TYR A 171 10.59 -2.58 7.03
CA TYR A 171 9.77 -1.39 7.26
C TYR A 171 9.21 -0.83 5.95
N GLY A 172 8.20 0.04 6.03
CA GLY A 172 7.50 0.53 4.84
C GLY A 172 6.12 1.08 5.18
N GLU A 173 5.35 1.43 4.15
CA GLU A 173 3.95 1.85 4.28
C GLU A 173 3.11 0.80 5.03
N ASN A 174 2.34 1.21 6.04
CA ASN A 174 1.57 0.33 6.94
C ASN A 174 2.40 -0.55 7.91
N VAL A 175 3.69 -0.25 8.10
CA VAL A 175 4.50 -0.91 9.13
C VAL A 175 3.84 -0.82 10.51
N LYS A 176 3.95 -1.89 11.31
CA LYS A 176 3.37 -2.03 12.65
C LYS A 176 4.46 -2.03 13.73
N GLY A 177 4.06 -2.27 14.98
CA GLY A 177 4.99 -2.49 16.09
C GLY A 177 5.83 -1.24 16.45
N ASN A 178 7.11 -1.45 16.74
CA ASN A 178 7.98 -0.40 17.27
C ASN A 178 8.20 0.76 16.29
N PHE A 179 8.37 0.47 15.00
CA PHE A 179 8.56 1.51 13.98
C PHE A 179 7.34 2.44 13.90
N HIS A 180 6.13 1.86 13.92
CA HIS A 180 4.88 2.61 14.03
C HIS A 180 4.82 3.48 15.30
N SER A 181 5.17 2.90 16.46
CA SER A 181 5.18 3.63 17.74
C SER A 181 6.14 4.83 17.73
N LEU A 182 7.33 4.67 17.12
CA LEU A 182 8.29 5.77 16.95
C LEU A 182 7.69 6.89 16.09
N MET A 183 7.11 6.59 14.93
CA MET A 183 6.45 7.58 14.09
C MET A 183 5.30 8.27 14.83
N LYS A 184 4.47 7.52 15.55
CA LYS A 184 3.33 8.04 16.31
C LYS A 184 3.75 9.02 17.40
N TRP A 185 4.74 8.68 18.22
CA TRP A 185 5.18 9.56 19.31
C TRP A 185 5.93 10.78 18.79
N ASN A 186 6.74 10.61 17.75
CA ASN A 186 7.43 11.72 17.09
C ASN A 186 6.43 12.70 16.46
N TYR A 187 5.42 12.20 15.75
CA TYR A 187 4.34 13.04 15.19
C TYR A 187 3.56 13.81 16.26
N LYS A 188 3.32 13.19 17.42
CA LYS A 188 2.69 13.85 18.58
C LYS A 188 3.61 14.87 19.29
N GLY A 189 4.87 14.97 18.89
CA GLY A 189 5.85 15.87 19.52
C GLY A 189 6.21 15.47 20.96
N ILE A 190 6.10 14.18 21.30
CA ILE A 190 6.51 13.64 22.61
C ILE A 190 8.05 13.52 22.61
N PRO A 191 8.75 14.14 23.58
CA PRO A 191 10.21 13.99 23.69
C PRO A 191 10.61 12.55 23.98
N LEU A 192 11.34 11.90 23.07
CA LEU A 192 11.79 10.52 23.23
C LEU A 192 13.21 10.48 23.81
N PRO A 193 13.51 9.66 24.83
CA PRO A 193 14.79 9.64 25.53
C PRO A 193 15.87 8.86 24.76
N ILE A 194 15.96 9.00 23.44
CA ILE A 194 16.79 8.15 22.57
C ILE A 194 17.78 8.92 21.69
N GLY A 195 17.82 10.25 21.82
CA GLY A 195 18.70 11.11 21.02
C GLY A 195 20.20 10.93 21.30
N GLY A 196 20.53 10.34 22.46
CA GLY A 196 21.91 10.02 22.85
C GLY A 196 22.41 8.66 22.36
N ILE A 197 21.59 7.86 21.66
CA ILE A 197 21.98 6.55 21.14
C ILE A 197 22.48 6.71 19.70
N LYS A 198 23.73 7.17 19.57
CA LYS A 198 24.34 7.51 18.27
C LYS A 198 25.33 6.46 17.76
N GLN A 199 25.80 5.59 18.66
CA GLN A 199 26.90 4.66 18.40
C GLN A 199 26.42 3.28 17.94
N ASN A 200 25.15 2.93 18.18
CA ASN A 200 24.62 1.68 17.69
C ASN A 200 24.39 1.76 16.19
N LEU A 201 24.48 0.63 15.50
CA LEU A 201 24.22 0.53 14.07
C LEU A 201 23.29 -0.65 13.81
N ARG A 202 22.24 -0.39 13.04
CA ARG A 202 21.26 -1.41 12.66
C ARG A 202 21.05 -1.38 11.16
N SER A 203 21.16 -2.55 10.53
CA SER A 203 20.70 -2.75 9.18
C SER A 203 19.17 -2.87 9.19
N LEU A 204 18.53 -2.14 8.29
CA LEU A 204 17.09 -2.19 8.05
C LEU A 204 16.87 -2.51 6.57
N VAL A 205 15.68 -3.02 6.23
CA VAL A 205 15.32 -3.22 4.82
C VAL A 205 13.94 -2.63 4.56
N SER A 206 13.85 -1.74 3.58
CA SER A 206 12.57 -1.25 3.11
C SER A 206 11.82 -2.38 2.41
N VAL A 207 10.49 -2.40 2.53
CA VAL A 207 9.67 -3.38 1.83
C VAL A 207 9.84 -3.26 0.31
N ASP A 208 10.13 -2.06 -0.19
CA ASP A 208 10.41 -1.81 -1.61
C ASP A 208 11.69 -2.52 -2.06
N ASN A 209 12.81 -2.37 -1.34
CA ASN A 209 14.08 -3.04 -1.65
C ASN A 209 13.99 -4.56 -1.45
N LEU A 210 13.32 -5.01 -0.39
CA LEU A 210 13.11 -6.44 -0.18
C LEU A 210 12.33 -7.08 -1.33
N VAL A 211 11.25 -6.43 -1.78
CA VAL A 211 10.43 -6.92 -2.88
C VAL A 211 11.20 -6.88 -4.20
N ASP A 212 12.00 -5.85 -4.43
CA ASP A 212 12.89 -5.76 -5.59
C ASP A 212 13.91 -6.92 -5.63
N PHE A 213 14.50 -7.25 -4.48
CA PHE A 213 15.39 -8.41 -4.34
C PHE A 213 14.68 -9.74 -4.59
N ILE A 214 13.47 -9.91 -4.03
CA ILE A 214 12.65 -11.11 -4.25
C ILE A 214 12.36 -11.28 -5.74
N VAL A 215 12.00 -10.20 -6.44
CA VAL A 215 11.74 -10.23 -7.89
C VAL A 215 13.00 -10.61 -8.68
N THR A 216 14.16 -10.07 -8.28
CA THR A 216 15.45 -10.46 -8.86
C THR A 216 15.68 -11.97 -8.72
N CYS A 217 15.35 -12.56 -7.57
CA CYS A 217 15.53 -13.98 -7.31
C CYS A 217 14.58 -14.91 -8.11
N ILE A 218 13.53 -14.40 -8.77
CA ILE A 218 12.58 -15.25 -9.51
C ILE A 218 13.29 -16.00 -10.64
N GLU A 219 14.11 -15.28 -11.42
CA GLU A 219 14.74 -15.85 -12.62
C GLU A 219 16.27 -15.87 -12.55
N HIS A 220 16.89 -15.18 -11.58
CA HIS A 220 18.34 -15.13 -11.52
C HIS A 220 18.93 -16.55 -11.32
N LYS A 221 19.74 -16.99 -12.27
CA LYS A 221 20.28 -18.36 -12.33
C LYS A 221 21.15 -18.70 -11.10
N ASP A 222 21.90 -17.73 -10.61
CA ASP A 222 22.84 -17.91 -9.50
C ASP A 222 22.18 -17.69 -8.12
N ALA A 223 20.86 -17.44 -8.07
CA ALA A 223 20.13 -17.37 -6.81
C ALA A 223 19.71 -18.75 -6.28
N LYS A 224 19.72 -19.79 -7.14
CA LYS A 224 19.25 -21.13 -6.79
C LYS A 224 20.08 -21.74 -5.66
N ASN A 225 19.41 -22.35 -4.69
CA ASN A 225 20.02 -23.04 -3.55
C ASN A 225 20.93 -22.16 -2.68
N GLU A 226 20.70 -20.85 -2.72
CA GLU A 226 21.47 -19.88 -1.96
C GLU A 226 20.67 -19.28 -0.80
N VAL A 227 21.41 -18.93 0.25
CA VAL A 227 20.92 -18.06 1.33
C VAL A 227 21.41 -16.64 1.07
N PHE A 228 20.58 -15.64 1.36
CA PHE A 228 20.94 -14.22 1.28
C PHE A 228 20.49 -13.46 2.52
N LEU A 229 21.37 -12.64 3.08
CA LEU A 229 21.01 -11.61 4.05
C LEU A 229 20.73 -10.31 3.30
N ILE A 230 19.66 -9.60 3.67
CA ILE A 230 19.23 -8.39 2.93
C ILE A 230 18.92 -7.21 3.86
N SER A 231 19.45 -6.05 3.44
CA SER A 231 19.29 -4.71 4.01
C SER A 231 19.26 -3.66 2.89
N ASP A 232 19.01 -2.41 3.27
CA ASP A 232 19.13 -1.22 2.43
C ASP A 232 20.60 -0.78 2.22
N ASP A 233 21.58 -1.64 2.54
CA ASP A 233 23.04 -1.41 2.52
C ASP A 233 23.58 -0.46 3.60
N ASP A 234 22.89 0.65 3.86
CA ASP A 234 23.32 1.63 4.85
C ASP A 234 22.78 1.31 6.26
N ASP A 235 23.69 1.18 7.21
CA ASP A 235 23.35 1.04 8.63
C ASP A 235 23.00 2.38 9.27
N ILE A 236 22.02 2.36 10.18
CA ILE A 236 21.54 3.58 10.85
C ILE A 236 21.53 3.42 12.38
N SER A 237 21.89 4.49 13.08
CA SER A 237 21.76 4.56 14.54
C SER A 237 20.32 4.85 14.96
N THR A 238 19.99 4.54 16.21
CA THR A 238 18.65 4.80 16.74
C THR A 238 18.32 6.30 16.76
N ALA A 239 19.30 7.15 17.08
CA ALA A 239 19.13 8.60 17.02
C ALA A 239 18.93 9.10 15.58
N ALA A 240 19.72 8.61 14.62
CA ALA A 240 19.60 8.99 13.21
C ALA A 240 18.26 8.51 12.59
N LEU A 241 17.81 7.31 12.93
CA LEU A 241 16.49 6.80 12.52
C LEU A 241 15.38 7.75 12.95
N LEU A 242 15.41 8.23 14.20
CA LEU A 242 14.40 9.16 14.70
C LEU A 242 14.46 10.52 13.96
N GLU A 243 15.66 10.97 13.59
CA GLU A 243 15.85 12.18 12.80
C GLU A 243 15.26 12.07 11.40
N GLU A 244 15.53 10.96 10.69
CA GLU A 244 14.97 10.68 9.36
C GLU A 244 13.44 10.56 9.42
N ILE A 245 12.89 9.94 10.47
CA ILE A 245 11.44 9.93 10.71
C ILE A 245 10.92 11.36 10.90
N SER A 246 11.57 12.20 11.72
CA SER A 246 11.14 13.59 11.94
C SER A 246 11.14 14.39 10.63
N LYS A 247 12.17 14.23 9.78
CA LYS A 247 12.25 14.83 8.45
C LYS A 247 11.07 14.40 7.57
N GLY A 248 10.80 13.09 7.48
CA GLY A 248 9.68 12.57 6.68
C GLY A 248 8.30 12.99 7.19
N LEU A 249 8.12 13.13 8.51
CA LEU A 249 6.88 13.66 9.11
C LEU A 249 6.74 15.18 8.94
N GLY A 250 7.83 15.90 8.64
CA GLY A 250 7.86 17.37 8.65
C GLY A 250 7.59 17.95 10.04
N VAL A 251 8.14 17.33 11.10
CA VAL A 251 8.03 17.80 12.49
C VAL A 251 9.42 18.04 13.08
N LYS A 252 9.51 18.92 14.09
CA LYS A 252 10.77 19.14 14.82
C LYS A 252 11.14 17.88 15.62
N ASN A 253 12.38 17.42 15.51
CA ASN A 253 12.91 16.35 16.34
C ASN A 253 13.08 16.85 17.79
N LYS A 254 12.34 16.27 18.73
CA LYS A 254 12.37 16.62 20.17
C LYS A 254 13.08 15.55 21.01
N ALA A 255 13.93 14.73 20.42
CA ALA A 255 14.65 13.69 21.15
C ALA A 255 15.50 14.29 22.28
N VAL A 256 15.46 13.64 23.45
CA VAL A 256 16.32 13.98 24.59
C VAL A 256 17.60 13.15 24.49
N ASN A 257 18.74 13.82 24.66
CA ASN A 257 20.07 13.21 24.56
C ASN A 257 20.42 12.42 25.82
N ILE A 258 19.86 11.22 25.95
CA ILE A 258 20.19 10.29 27.04
C ILE A 258 21.09 9.17 26.49
N PRO A 259 22.31 8.98 27.03
CA PRO A 259 23.18 7.87 26.63
C PRO A 259 22.54 6.50 26.87
N ALA A 260 22.83 5.55 25.98
CA ALA A 260 22.28 4.19 26.01
C ALA A 260 22.43 3.48 27.38
N LYS A 261 23.57 3.68 28.06
CA LYS A 261 23.84 3.08 29.38
C LYS A 261 22.79 3.44 30.41
N PHE A 262 22.37 4.71 30.48
CA PHE A 262 21.35 5.14 31.45
C PHE A 262 19.98 4.57 31.14
N ILE A 263 19.62 4.49 29.85
CA ILE A 263 18.37 3.89 29.39
C ILE A 263 18.34 2.39 29.76
N ASN A 264 19.44 1.68 29.51
CA ASN A 264 19.55 0.25 29.81
C ASN A 264 19.49 -0.03 31.31
N THR A 265 20.15 0.79 32.14
CA THR A 265 20.09 0.66 33.60
C THR A 265 18.67 0.90 34.12
N ALA A 266 18.03 1.99 33.69
CA ALA A 266 16.66 2.31 34.11
C ALA A 266 15.66 1.24 33.66
N ALA A 267 15.77 0.75 32.41
CA ALA A 267 14.92 -0.30 31.90
C ALA A 267 15.11 -1.64 32.63
N SER A 268 16.33 -1.96 33.04
CA SER A 268 16.62 -3.18 33.80
C SER A 268 15.98 -3.12 35.18
N ALA A 269 15.99 -1.96 35.85
CA ALA A 269 15.36 -1.77 37.16
C ALA A 269 13.83 -1.97 37.14
N ILE A 270 13.16 -1.75 36.01
CA ILE A 270 11.71 -1.91 35.83
C ILE A 270 11.33 -3.21 35.07
N GLY A 271 12.27 -4.14 34.90
CA GLY A 271 12.03 -5.43 34.23
C GLY A 271 11.82 -5.35 32.71
N LYS A 272 12.30 -4.28 32.04
CA LYS A 272 12.16 -4.04 30.59
C LYS A 272 13.48 -4.06 29.82
N SER A 273 14.49 -4.78 30.32
CA SER A 273 15.83 -4.87 29.72
C SER A 273 15.81 -5.28 28.24
N GLY A 274 14.97 -6.25 27.85
CA GLY A 274 14.86 -6.71 26.46
C GLY A 274 14.37 -5.64 25.47
N VAL A 275 13.53 -4.70 25.90
CA VAL A 275 13.12 -3.56 25.05
C VAL A 275 14.27 -2.59 24.85
N ALA A 276 15.01 -2.29 25.93
CA ALA A 276 16.13 -1.37 25.89
C ALA A 276 17.31 -1.92 25.08
N GLN A 277 17.58 -3.22 25.15
CA GLN A 277 18.60 -3.87 24.34
C GLN A 277 18.24 -3.86 22.84
N ARG A 278 16.98 -4.11 22.47
CA ARG A 278 16.53 -3.98 21.08
C ARG A 278 16.61 -2.53 20.56
N LEU A 279 16.53 -1.55 21.44
CA LEU A 279 16.56 -0.14 21.07
C LEU A 279 17.99 0.42 21.03
N SER A 280 18.90 -0.06 21.88
CA SER A 280 20.26 0.44 22.02
C SER A 280 21.34 -0.47 21.42
N GLY A 281 21.01 -1.72 21.11
CA GLY A 281 21.94 -2.69 20.52
C GLY A 281 22.10 -2.52 19.01
N SER A 282 23.21 -3.05 18.50
CA SER A 282 23.52 -3.15 17.08
C SER A 282 23.06 -4.48 16.49
N LEU A 283 22.71 -4.47 15.20
CA LEU A 283 22.44 -5.67 14.41
C LEU A 283 22.77 -5.32 12.95
N GLN A 284 23.96 -5.73 12.51
CA GLN A 284 24.46 -5.41 11.18
C GLN A 284 24.49 -6.68 10.31
N VAL A 285 24.23 -6.53 9.01
CA VAL A 285 24.32 -7.61 8.02
C VAL A 285 25.14 -7.17 6.83
N ASP A 286 25.92 -8.10 6.28
CA ASP A 286 26.68 -7.90 5.06
C ASP A 286 25.87 -8.41 3.88
N ILE A 287 25.62 -7.54 2.89
CA ILE A 287 24.87 -7.87 1.67
C ILE A 287 25.77 -8.05 0.45
N SER A 288 27.09 -8.12 0.63
CA SER A 288 28.06 -8.23 -0.46
C SER A 288 27.81 -9.44 -1.35
N LYS A 289 27.27 -10.54 -0.81
CA LYS A 289 26.89 -11.71 -1.61
C LYS A 289 25.79 -11.37 -2.63
N ALA A 290 24.74 -10.66 -2.23
CA ALA A 290 23.68 -10.25 -3.16
C ALA A 290 24.23 -9.34 -4.28
N LYS A 291 25.13 -8.42 -3.94
CA LYS A 291 25.79 -7.52 -4.90
C LYS A 291 26.70 -8.25 -5.88
N THR A 292 27.55 -9.14 -5.37
CA THR A 292 28.59 -9.79 -6.19
C THR A 292 28.03 -10.98 -6.98
N LEU A 293 27.14 -11.78 -6.39
CA LEU A 293 26.59 -12.97 -7.03
C LEU A 293 25.43 -12.64 -7.97
N LEU A 294 24.57 -11.68 -7.60
CA LEU A 294 23.36 -11.37 -8.37
C LEU A 294 23.42 -10.01 -9.07
N GLY A 295 24.49 -9.22 -8.87
CA GLY A 295 24.55 -7.84 -9.35
C GLY A 295 23.54 -6.91 -8.66
N TRP A 296 22.85 -7.37 -7.61
CA TRP A 296 21.74 -6.65 -7.02
C TRP A 296 22.22 -5.57 -6.05
N HIS A 297 21.69 -4.37 -6.21
CA HIS A 297 21.91 -3.24 -5.32
C HIS A 297 20.57 -2.69 -4.86
N PRO A 298 20.41 -2.27 -3.59
CA PRO A 298 19.18 -1.65 -3.14
C PRO A 298 18.82 -0.44 -4.02
N LYS A 299 17.56 -0.39 -4.44
CA LYS A 299 17.06 0.66 -5.33
C LYS A 299 16.92 2.01 -4.62
N TYR A 300 16.60 1.96 -3.33
CA TYR A 300 16.37 3.14 -2.49
C TYR A 300 17.32 3.11 -1.29
N SER A 301 17.82 4.27 -0.88
CA SER A 301 18.62 4.38 0.34
C SER A 301 17.76 4.20 1.61
N THR A 302 18.41 3.91 2.74
CA THR A 302 17.76 3.83 4.06
C THR A 302 17.04 5.15 4.41
N SER A 303 17.70 6.30 4.20
CA SER A 303 17.11 7.63 4.50
C SER A 303 15.87 7.91 3.65
N GLU A 304 15.96 7.71 2.33
CA GLU A 304 14.85 7.93 1.40
C GLU A 304 13.63 7.09 1.77
N SER A 305 13.86 5.80 2.03
CA SER A 305 12.83 4.82 2.37
C SER A 305 12.18 5.13 3.73
N ILE A 306 12.95 5.56 4.74
CA ILE A 306 12.40 5.99 6.04
C ILE A 306 11.52 7.23 5.86
N GLN A 307 12.00 8.24 5.13
CA GLN A 307 11.24 9.46 4.90
C GLN A 307 9.96 9.18 4.11
N LYS A 308 10.01 8.33 3.07
CA LYS A 308 8.84 7.87 2.31
C LYS A 308 7.82 7.19 3.22
N THR A 309 8.28 6.29 4.09
CA THR A 309 7.43 5.60 5.07
C THR A 309 6.74 6.59 6.02
N ALA A 310 7.49 7.56 6.55
CA ALA A 310 6.96 8.59 7.43
C ALA A 310 5.97 9.53 6.73
N ARG A 311 6.22 9.91 5.46
CA ARG A 311 5.27 10.69 4.64
C ARG A 311 3.96 9.94 4.42
N SER A 312 4.02 8.66 4.07
CA SER A 312 2.82 7.81 3.95
C SER A 312 2.06 7.72 5.28
N TYR A 313 2.76 7.53 6.41
CA TYR A 313 2.12 7.53 7.73
C TYR A 313 1.38 8.85 8.03
N LYS A 314 2.03 9.99 7.75
CA LYS A 314 1.40 11.32 7.90
C LYS A 314 0.20 11.47 6.98
N SER A 315 0.34 11.10 5.70
CA SER A 315 -0.75 11.15 4.72
C SER A 315 -1.95 10.33 5.19
N ASN A 316 -1.72 9.11 5.70
CA ASN A 316 -2.78 8.25 6.24
C ASN A 316 -3.45 8.82 7.52
N LEU A 317 -2.72 9.57 8.35
CA LEU A 317 -3.30 10.27 9.51
C LEU A 317 -4.10 11.53 9.11
N MET A 318 -3.62 12.24 8.09
CA MET A 318 -4.24 13.45 7.56
C MET A 318 -5.32 13.13 6.54
N ALA A 319 -5.42 11.87 6.10
CA ALA A 319 -6.52 11.38 5.28
C ALA A 319 -7.80 11.66 6.05
N PRO A 320 -8.73 12.42 5.45
CA PRO A 320 -9.91 12.83 6.18
C PRO A 320 -10.72 11.58 6.58
N LYS A 321 -11.15 11.53 7.85
CA LYS A 321 -12.09 10.52 8.37
C LYS A 321 -13.39 10.43 7.56
N SER A 322 -13.63 11.39 6.66
CA SER A 322 -14.76 11.42 5.74
C SER A 322 -14.84 10.15 4.88
N MET A 323 -13.72 9.59 4.42
CA MET A 323 -13.74 8.44 3.51
C MET A 323 -14.36 7.17 4.11
N VAL A 324 -14.36 7.01 5.44
CA VAL A 324 -14.86 5.79 6.08
C VAL A 324 -16.38 5.73 6.09
N PHE A 325 -17.07 6.85 6.33
CA PHE A 325 -18.55 6.87 6.35
C PHE A 325 -19.16 7.11 4.97
N GLN A 326 -18.44 7.78 4.06
CA GLN A 326 -18.94 8.11 2.73
C GLN A 326 -19.22 6.88 1.89
N ARG A 327 -18.31 5.90 1.88
CA ARG A 327 -18.38 4.81 0.89
C ARG A 327 -19.68 3.99 0.95
N PRO A 328 -20.18 3.55 2.12
CA PRO A 328 -21.48 2.88 2.20
C PRO A 328 -22.64 3.75 1.70
N LEU A 329 -22.64 5.04 2.03
CA LEU A 329 -23.68 5.99 1.61
C LEU A 329 -23.63 6.24 0.11
N ASP A 330 -22.43 6.44 -0.45
CA ASP A 330 -22.20 6.61 -1.88
C ASP A 330 -22.74 5.43 -2.67
N ILE A 331 -22.49 4.20 -2.23
CA ILE A 331 -23.01 2.99 -2.87
C ILE A 331 -24.54 2.95 -2.82
N VAL A 332 -25.12 3.14 -1.63
CA VAL A 332 -26.58 3.07 -1.44
C VAL A 332 -27.29 4.16 -2.25
N PHE A 333 -26.85 5.41 -2.17
CA PHE A 333 -27.48 6.52 -2.87
C PHE A 333 -27.24 6.50 -4.37
N SER A 334 -26.08 6.04 -4.84
CA SER A 334 -25.82 5.91 -6.28
C SER A 334 -26.61 4.76 -6.89
N ALA A 335 -26.70 3.61 -6.22
CA ALA A 335 -27.53 2.49 -6.68
C ALA A 335 -29.01 2.88 -6.72
N THR A 336 -29.53 3.46 -5.64
CA THR A 336 -30.92 3.93 -5.56
C THR A 336 -31.19 5.03 -6.59
N GLY A 337 -30.27 5.98 -6.75
CA GLY A 337 -30.37 7.07 -7.71
C GLY A 337 -30.39 6.58 -9.15
N LEU A 338 -29.55 5.59 -9.51
CA LEU A 338 -29.56 5.00 -10.85
C LEU A 338 -30.86 4.26 -11.15
N VAL A 339 -31.39 3.50 -10.18
CA VAL A 339 -32.68 2.80 -10.35
C VAL A 339 -33.81 3.81 -10.51
N ALA A 340 -33.89 4.81 -9.62
CA ALA A 340 -34.93 5.83 -9.66
C ALA A 340 -34.85 6.71 -10.92
N ALA A 341 -33.64 7.03 -11.39
CA ALA A 341 -33.43 7.83 -12.58
C ALA A 341 -33.49 7.02 -13.89
N SER A 342 -33.58 5.68 -13.83
CA SER A 342 -33.46 4.82 -15.01
C SER A 342 -34.42 5.16 -16.17
N PRO A 343 -35.70 5.52 -15.96
CA PRO A 343 -36.58 5.88 -17.08
C PRO A 343 -36.10 7.15 -17.78
N LEU A 344 -35.61 8.12 -17.01
CA LEU A 344 -35.07 9.37 -17.51
C LEU A 344 -33.74 9.16 -18.24
N LEU A 345 -32.85 8.32 -17.70
CA LEU A 345 -31.57 8.00 -18.32
C LEU A 345 -31.77 7.30 -19.67
N ILE A 346 -32.72 6.36 -19.75
CA ILE A 346 -33.07 5.66 -20.99
C ILE A 346 -33.64 6.66 -22.01
N GLY A 347 -34.58 7.52 -21.60
CA GLY A 347 -35.15 8.55 -22.47
C GLY A 347 -34.10 9.53 -22.99
N ALA A 348 -33.23 10.04 -22.12
CA ALA A 348 -32.14 10.93 -22.51
C ALA A 348 -31.13 10.24 -23.45
N THR A 349 -30.86 8.95 -23.26
CA THR A 349 -30.01 8.16 -24.14
C THR A 349 -30.64 8.01 -25.53
N ALA A 350 -31.92 7.68 -25.61
CA ALA A 350 -32.63 7.54 -26.88
C ALA A 350 -32.67 8.87 -27.65
N ILE A 351 -33.04 9.98 -27.00
CA ILE A 351 -33.07 11.31 -27.62
C ILE A 351 -31.65 11.75 -28.03
N GLY A 352 -30.66 11.54 -27.16
CA GLY A 352 -29.27 11.92 -27.45
C GLY A 352 -28.65 11.10 -28.60
N TYR A 353 -29.08 9.86 -28.79
CA TYR A 353 -28.69 9.03 -29.93
C TYR A 353 -29.28 9.58 -31.24
N LEU A 354 -30.55 10.03 -31.21
CA LEU A 354 -31.18 10.68 -32.36
C LEU A 354 -30.55 12.06 -32.68
N ASP A 355 -30.02 12.78 -31.68
CA ASP A 355 -29.42 14.11 -31.84
C ASP A 355 -27.94 14.05 -32.30
N THR A 356 -27.14 13.14 -31.75
CA THR A 356 -25.68 13.14 -31.93
C THR A 356 -25.07 11.80 -32.33
N GLY A 357 -25.84 10.71 -32.37
CA GLY A 357 -25.33 9.33 -32.54
C GLY A 357 -24.50 8.78 -31.36
N SER A 358 -24.04 9.64 -30.45
CA SER A 358 -23.22 9.29 -29.29
C SER A 358 -23.75 10.01 -28.03
N PRO A 359 -24.83 9.50 -27.39
CA PRO A 359 -25.48 10.17 -26.27
C PRO A 359 -24.59 10.34 -25.03
N LEU A 360 -23.58 9.47 -24.88
CA LEU A 360 -22.60 9.56 -23.80
C LEU A 360 -21.34 10.28 -24.26
N PHE A 361 -20.75 11.02 -23.33
CA PHE A 361 -19.43 11.62 -23.44
C PHE A 361 -18.56 11.06 -22.33
N ILE A 362 -17.46 10.42 -22.72
CA ILE A 362 -16.49 9.79 -21.83
C ILE A 362 -15.17 10.56 -21.97
N GLN A 363 -14.62 11.02 -20.86
CA GLN A 363 -13.40 11.82 -20.85
C GLN A 363 -12.47 11.39 -19.73
N GLU A 364 -11.18 11.33 -20.02
CA GLU A 364 -10.16 11.04 -19.02
C GLU A 364 -9.95 12.24 -18.10
N ARG A 365 -9.88 11.98 -16.80
CA ARG A 365 -9.77 12.97 -15.74
C ARG A 365 -8.74 12.53 -14.69
N VAL A 366 -8.21 13.51 -13.97
CA VAL A 366 -7.29 13.26 -12.85
C VAL A 366 -8.09 12.76 -11.64
N GLY A 367 -7.82 11.53 -11.21
CA GLY A 367 -8.46 10.88 -10.07
C GLY A 367 -7.61 10.92 -8.80
N LYS A 368 -7.96 10.05 -7.84
CA LYS A 368 -7.19 9.86 -6.61
C LYS A 368 -5.75 9.41 -6.94
N ASP A 369 -4.78 9.89 -6.16
CA ASP A 369 -3.35 9.63 -6.34
C ASP A 369 -2.87 10.04 -7.75
N GLN A 370 -3.55 11.02 -8.35
CA GLN A 370 -3.38 11.50 -9.73
C GLN A 370 -3.57 10.42 -10.82
N LYS A 371 -4.17 9.27 -10.48
CA LYS A 371 -4.41 8.20 -11.46
C LYS A 371 -5.53 8.60 -12.43
N PRO A 372 -5.38 8.32 -13.74
CA PRO A 372 -6.43 8.61 -14.71
C PRO A 372 -7.66 7.73 -14.49
N PHE A 373 -8.86 8.30 -14.69
CA PHE A 373 -10.11 7.55 -14.78
C PHE A 373 -11.03 8.13 -15.85
N LYS A 374 -11.99 7.32 -16.33
CA LYS A 374 -12.93 7.69 -17.39
C LYS A 374 -14.23 8.23 -16.79
N LEU A 375 -14.37 9.55 -16.75
CA LEU A 375 -15.61 10.22 -16.31
C LEU A 375 -16.71 10.05 -17.36
N ILE A 376 -17.90 9.60 -16.93
CA ILE A 376 -19.06 9.34 -17.79
C ILE A 376 -20.11 10.42 -17.57
N LYS A 377 -20.54 11.09 -18.64
CA LYS A 377 -21.67 12.04 -18.59
C LYS A 377 -22.49 11.98 -19.88
N PHE A 378 -23.66 12.60 -19.89
CA PHE A 378 -24.36 12.80 -21.16
C PHE A 378 -23.61 13.83 -22.01
N ARG A 379 -23.62 13.58 -23.31
CA ARG A 379 -23.13 14.52 -24.30
C ARG A 379 -24.08 15.70 -24.40
N THR A 380 -23.55 16.89 -24.20
CA THR A 380 -24.30 18.16 -24.24
C THR A 380 -23.81 19.11 -25.33
N MET A 381 -22.77 18.70 -26.07
CA MET A 381 -22.15 19.45 -27.18
C MET A 381 -22.03 18.57 -28.43
N LYS A 382 -21.86 19.18 -29.60
CA LYS A 382 -21.61 18.47 -30.86
C LYS A 382 -20.37 17.56 -30.76
N VAL A 383 -20.29 16.55 -31.62
CA VAL A 383 -19.23 15.52 -31.57
C VAL A 383 -17.85 16.12 -31.84
N ASP A 384 -17.75 17.11 -32.73
CA ASP A 384 -16.49 17.71 -33.16
C ASP A 384 -15.95 18.82 -32.22
N THR A 385 -16.57 19.02 -31.05
CA THR A 385 -16.13 20.04 -30.09
C THR A 385 -14.87 19.58 -29.35
N ALA A 386 -13.84 20.44 -29.32
CA ALA A 386 -12.59 20.18 -28.62
C ALA A 386 -12.79 19.96 -27.10
N SER A 387 -11.98 19.05 -26.55
CA SER A 387 -12.03 18.61 -25.15
C SER A 387 -11.27 19.57 -24.21
N VAL A 388 -11.75 20.81 -24.11
CA VAL A 388 -11.12 21.89 -23.32
C VAL A 388 -11.88 22.19 -22.02
N ALA A 389 -11.31 23.03 -21.15
CA ALA A 389 -12.00 23.53 -19.97
C ALA A 389 -13.31 24.24 -20.36
N SER A 390 -14.36 24.10 -19.55
CA SER A 390 -15.71 24.61 -19.89
C SER A 390 -15.72 26.11 -20.21
N HIS A 391 -14.91 26.91 -19.51
CA HIS A 391 -14.81 28.36 -19.75
C HIS A 391 -14.11 28.73 -21.07
N LEU A 392 -13.48 27.77 -21.76
CA LEU A 392 -12.82 27.96 -23.06
C LEU A 392 -13.67 27.44 -24.23
N ALA A 393 -14.86 26.87 -23.96
CA ALA A 393 -15.70 26.26 -24.99
C ALA A 393 -16.77 27.23 -25.51
N ASP A 394 -17.02 27.21 -26.83
CA ASP A 394 -18.02 28.08 -27.47
C ASP A 394 -19.47 27.58 -27.22
N ASN A 395 -20.34 28.48 -26.75
CA ASN A 395 -21.77 28.26 -26.53
C ASN A 395 -22.55 27.84 -27.79
N SER A 396 -22.06 28.18 -28.98
CA SER A 396 -22.69 27.78 -30.25
C SER A 396 -22.74 26.25 -30.45
N SER A 397 -21.91 25.52 -29.70
CA SER A 397 -21.72 24.07 -29.82
C SER A 397 -22.71 23.24 -29.02
N ILE A 398 -23.59 23.86 -28.21
CA ILE A 398 -24.49 23.17 -27.27
C ILE A 398 -25.75 22.68 -27.99
N THR A 399 -26.09 21.39 -27.84
CA THR A 399 -27.30 20.82 -28.47
C THR A 399 -28.58 21.23 -27.74
N LYS A 400 -29.75 21.06 -28.39
CA LYS A 400 -31.05 21.41 -27.77
C LYS A 400 -31.31 20.59 -26.51
N LEU A 401 -31.09 19.28 -26.58
CA LEU A 401 -31.14 18.39 -25.41
C LEU A 401 -30.06 18.78 -24.40
N GLY A 402 -28.85 19.09 -24.87
CA GLY A 402 -27.73 19.52 -24.03
C GLY A 402 -28.05 20.73 -23.14
N ARG A 403 -28.81 21.71 -23.64
CA ARG A 403 -29.26 22.87 -22.82
C ARG A 403 -30.15 22.45 -21.66
N VAL A 404 -31.10 21.53 -21.89
CA VAL A 404 -32.01 21.04 -20.85
C VAL A 404 -31.22 20.23 -19.82
N LEU A 405 -30.37 19.31 -20.27
CA LEU A 405 -29.56 18.46 -19.40
C LEU A 405 -28.64 19.28 -18.49
N ARG A 406 -27.96 20.30 -19.04
CA ARG A 406 -27.11 21.20 -18.25
C ARG A 406 -27.90 22.05 -17.26
N LYS A 407 -29.03 22.62 -17.69
CA LYS A 407 -29.89 23.46 -16.82
C LYS A 407 -30.40 22.68 -15.61
N THR A 408 -30.66 21.40 -15.80
CA THR A 408 -31.20 20.49 -14.77
C THR A 408 -30.13 19.65 -14.07
N LYS A 409 -28.85 19.77 -14.47
CA LYS A 409 -27.72 18.93 -14.05
C LYS A 409 -27.91 17.42 -14.31
N LEU A 410 -28.87 17.06 -15.14
CA LEU A 410 -29.13 15.67 -15.51
C LEU A 410 -27.98 15.10 -16.36
N ASP A 411 -27.14 15.95 -16.97
CA ASP A 411 -25.98 15.50 -17.73
C ASP A 411 -24.95 14.76 -16.86
N GLU A 412 -24.88 15.04 -15.56
CA GLU A 412 -23.92 14.44 -14.64
C GLU A 412 -24.41 13.14 -13.98
N LEU A 413 -25.70 12.79 -14.10
CA LEU A 413 -26.24 11.57 -13.50
C LEU A 413 -25.54 10.26 -13.91
N PRO A 414 -25.03 10.09 -15.14
CA PRO A 414 -24.24 8.90 -15.49
C PRO A 414 -22.97 8.72 -14.62
N GLN A 415 -22.48 9.77 -13.96
CA GLN A 415 -21.34 9.68 -13.03
C GLN A 415 -21.64 8.82 -11.80
N LEU A 416 -22.90 8.56 -11.47
CA LEU A 416 -23.27 7.58 -10.44
C LEU A 416 -22.69 6.19 -10.73
N ILE A 417 -22.44 5.85 -12.00
CA ILE A 417 -21.74 4.62 -12.39
C ILE A 417 -20.27 4.67 -11.94
N ASN A 418 -19.59 5.80 -12.11
CA ASN A 418 -18.21 5.99 -11.62
C ASN A 418 -18.15 5.89 -10.09
N VAL A 419 -19.18 6.39 -9.40
CA VAL A 419 -19.30 6.24 -7.94
C VAL A 419 -19.41 4.76 -7.56
N LEU A 420 -20.29 3.98 -8.20
CA LEU A 420 -20.40 2.55 -7.92
C LEU A 420 -19.09 1.79 -8.18
N LYS A 421 -18.35 2.13 -9.25
CA LYS A 421 -17.02 1.55 -9.56
C LYS A 421 -15.94 1.89 -8.53
N GLY A 422 -16.15 2.93 -7.71
CA GLY A 422 -15.15 3.38 -6.74
C GLY A 422 -14.12 4.35 -7.33
N GLU A 423 -14.39 4.91 -8.51
CA GLU A 423 -13.56 5.92 -9.17
C GLU A 423 -13.90 7.34 -8.67
N MET A 424 -15.14 7.54 -8.18
CA MET A 424 -15.66 8.80 -7.65
C MET A 424 -16.43 8.59 -6.33
N SER A 425 -16.70 9.70 -5.65
CA SER A 425 -17.62 9.86 -4.51
C SER A 425 -18.79 10.76 -4.93
N LEU A 426 -19.92 10.71 -4.22
CA LEU A 426 -20.99 11.72 -4.42
C LEU A 426 -20.49 13.12 -4.02
N VAL A 427 -19.70 13.19 -2.94
CA VAL A 427 -19.19 14.43 -2.36
C VAL A 427 -17.66 14.39 -2.30
N GLY A 428 -17.01 15.31 -3.00
CA GLY A 428 -15.56 15.38 -3.10
C GLY A 428 -15.09 16.48 -4.06
N PRO A 429 -13.77 16.70 -4.20
CA PRO A 429 -13.22 17.68 -5.11
C PRO A 429 -13.61 17.34 -6.56
N ARG A 430 -14.07 18.32 -7.34
CA ARG A 430 -14.48 18.07 -8.72
C ARG A 430 -13.25 17.71 -9.58
N PRO A 431 -13.29 16.64 -10.40
CA PRO A 431 -12.11 16.16 -11.11
C PRO A 431 -11.67 17.12 -12.23
N ASN A 432 -10.39 17.47 -12.26
CA ASN A 432 -9.80 18.35 -13.27
C ASN A 432 -9.27 17.56 -14.49
N LEU A 433 -8.94 18.29 -15.55
CA LEU A 433 -8.27 17.77 -16.74
C LEU A 433 -6.75 17.74 -16.54
N PHE A 434 -6.07 16.84 -17.28
CA PHE A 434 -4.62 16.73 -17.29
C PHE A 434 -3.89 17.95 -17.87
N ASN A 435 -4.57 18.77 -18.67
CA ASN A 435 -4.00 20.00 -19.22
C ASN A 435 -4.03 21.19 -18.23
N GLN A 436 -4.62 21.03 -17.03
CA GLN A 436 -4.70 22.06 -16.00
C GLN A 436 -3.53 21.95 -15.02
N LYS A 437 -2.29 22.16 -15.50
CA LYS A 437 -1.05 21.93 -14.75
C LYS A 437 -1.01 22.70 -13.42
N ASP A 438 -1.30 24.00 -13.44
CA ASP A 438 -1.26 24.86 -12.25
C ASP A 438 -2.24 24.39 -11.15
N LEU A 439 -3.40 23.86 -11.55
CA LEU A 439 -4.37 23.30 -10.62
C LEU A 439 -3.91 21.95 -10.06
N ILE A 440 -3.24 21.13 -10.87
CA ILE A 440 -2.66 19.86 -10.40
C ILE A 440 -1.60 20.14 -9.33
N GLU A 441 -0.70 21.08 -9.59
CA GLU A 441 0.35 21.46 -8.64
C GLU A 441 -0.25 21.99 -7.33
N ALA A 442 -1.16 22.97 -7.41
CA ALA A 442 -1.81 23.54 -6.23
C ALA A 442 -2.60 22.50 -5.39
N ARG A 443 -3.24 21.53 -6.04
CA ARG A 443 -3.99 20.46 -5.36
C ARG A 443 -3.05 19.43 -4.72
N GLU A 444 -1.94 19.11 -5.37
CA GLU A 444 -0.95 18.17 -4.86
C GLU A 444 -0.29 18.69 -3.58
N GLU A 445 0.13 19.96 -3.57
CA GLU A 445 0.72 20.60 -2.39
C GLU A 445 -0.20 20.55 -1.16
N MET A 446 -1.51 20.66 -1.39
CA MET A 446 -2.53 20.60 -0.32
C MET A 446 -3.03 19.18 -0.02
N GLY A 447 -2.53 18.17 -0.75
CA GLY A 447 -2.93 16.77 -0.59
C GLY A 447 -4.39 16.49 -0.96
N VAL A 448 -4.95 17.25 -1.91
CA VAL A 448 -6.35 17.09 -2.38
C VAL A 448 -6.53 15.77 -3.14
N TYR A 449 -5.49 15.29 -3.82
CA TYR A 449 -5.53 14.01 -4.56
C TYR A 449 -5.51 12.77 -3.65
N ASN A 450 -5.39 12.92 -2.33
CA ASN A 450 -5.46 11.80 -1.38
C ASN A 450 -6.89 11.24 -1.19
N VAL A 451 -7.92 11.88 -1.76
CA VAL A 451 -9.31 11.44 -1.70
C VAL A 451 -9.90 11.22 -3.09
N LEU A 452 -11.02 10.48 -3.15
CA LEU A 452 -11.76 10.31 -4.40
C LEU A 452 -12.34 11.66 -4.88
N PRO A 453 -12.30 11.94 -6.19
CA PRO A 453 -13.02 13.07 -6.75
C PRO A 453 -14.54 12.93 -6.56
N GLY A 454 -15.24 14.05 -6.51
CA GLY A 454 -16.68 14.13 -6.28
C GLY A 454 -17.49 14.54 -7.50
N ILE A 455 -18.77 14.15 -7.52
CA ILE A 455 -19.77 14.76 -8.43
C ILE A 455 -20.03 16.21 -7.98
N THR A 456 -20.24 16.43 -6.67
CA THR A 456 -20.38 17.75 -6.06
C THR A 456 -19.32 18.03 -4.99
N GLY A 457 -19.01 19.30 -4.79
CA GLY A 457 -18.04 19.75 -3.78
C GLY A 457 -18.27 21.19 -3.33
N LEU A 458 -17.67 21.54 -2.19
CA LEU A 458 -17.81 22.86 -1.57
C LEU A 458 -17.31 23.99 -2.49
N ALA A 459 -16.21 23.78 -3.22
CA ALA A 459 -15.69 24.77 -4.17
C ALA A 459 -16.74 25.11 -5.24
N GLN A 460 -17.35 24.08 -5.84
CA GLN A 460 -18.43 24.23 -6.82
C GLN A 460 -19.64 24.95 -6.21
N LEU A 461 -20.08 24.56 -5.01
CA LEU A 461 -21.20 25.21 -4.29
C LEU A 461 -20.90 26.66 -3.90
N SER A 462 -19.63 26.99 -3.70
CA SER A 462 -19.15 28.34 -3.40
C SER A 462 -18.91 29.18 -4.67
N GLY A 463 -19.20 28.65 -5.85
CA GLY A 463 -19.02 29.34 -7.14
C GLY A 463 -17.56 29.59 -7.51
N ILE A 464 -16.62 28.78 -7.01
CA ILE A 464 -15.21 28.89 -7.35
C ILE A 464 -14.93 28.05 -8.60
N ASP A 465 -14.40 28.70 -9.63
CA ASP A 465 -14.05 28.10 -10.94
C ASP A 465 -12.64 27.52 -10.92
N MET A 466 -12.41 26.49 -11.74
CA MET A 466 -11.10 25.89 -11.99
C MET A 466 -10.05 26.85 -12.57
N SER A 467 -10.46 28.03 -13.06
CA SER A 467 -9.58 29.12 -13.48
C SER A 467 -8.90 29.84 -12.31
N THR A 468 -9.21 29.48 -11.06
CA THR A 468 -8.55 30.02 -9.86
C THR A 468 -7.86 28.91 -9.03
N PRO A 469 -6.77 28.30 -9.53
CA PRO A 469 -6.14 27.11 -8.98
C PRO A 469 -5.94 27.11 -7.46
N GLU A 470 -5.25 28.10 -6.92
CA GLU A 470 -4.90 28.17 -5.50
C GLU A 470 -6.13 28.29 -4.59
N ARG A 471 -7.08 29.16 -4.99
CA ARG A 471 -8.31 29.39 -4.24
C ARG A 471 -9.19 28.14 -4.25
N LEU A 472 -9.24 27.45 -5.38
CA LEU A 472 -9.98 26.21 -5.52
C LEU A 472 -9.34 25.07 -4.70
N ALA A 473 -8.03 24.88 -4.80
CA ALA A 473 -7.29 23.88 -4.00
C ALA A 473 -7.49 24.10 -2.49
N LYS A 474 -7.42 25.36 -2.04
CA LYS A 474 -7.68 25.72 -0.63
C LYS A 474 -9.10 25.36 -0.20
N LYS A 475 -10.11 25.61 -1.05
CA LYS A 475 -11.50 25.30 -0.73
C LYS A 475 -11.81 23.81 -0.76
N ASP A 476 -11.19 23.09 -1.68
CA ASP A 476 -11.25 21.62 -1.73
C ASP A 476 -10.63 21.01 -0.47
N LYS A 477 -9.48 21.55 -0.03
CA LYS A 477 -8.84 21.14 1.22
C LYS A 477 -9.69 21.44 2.46
N GLU A 478 -10.28 22.63 2.54
CA GLU A 478 -11.23 23.00 3.61
C GLU A 478 -12.40 22.02 3.70
N MET A 479 -12.99 21.67 2.54
CA MET A 479 -14.05 20.67 2.48
C MET A 479 -13.56 19.32 3.00
N ILE A 480 -12.44 18.83 2.48
CA ILE A 480 -11.82 17.57 2.88
C ILE A 480 -11.66 17.49 4.40
N ASP A 481 -11.12 18.54 5.02
CA ASP A 481 -10.80 18.57 6.44
C ASP A 481 -12.05 18.69 7.35
N THR A 482 -13.14 19.28 6.84
CA THR A 482 -14.36 19.55 7.61
C THR A 482 -15.52 18.58 7.32
N LEU A 483 -15.35 17.68 6.34
CA LEU A 483 -16.41 16.81 5.84
C LEU A 483 -16.85 15.78 6.88
N ASN A 484 -18.09 15.93 7.32
CA ASN A 484 -18.83 15.05 8.20
C ASN A 484 -20.20 14.71 7.59
N LEU A 485 -20.99 13.88 8.29
CA LEU A 485 -22.29 13.41 7.82
C LEU A 485 -23.26 14.58 7.50
N LYS A 486 -23.29 15.61 8.34
CA LYS A 486 -24.17 16.78 8.15
C LYS A 486 -23.79 17.56 6.90
N SER A 487 -22.50 17.87 6.73
CA SER A 487 -22.01 18.57 5.54
C SER A 487 -22.19 17.73 4.27
N TYR A 488 -22.01 16.41 4.35
CA TYR A 488 -22.21 15.49 3.22
C TYR A 488 -23.64 15.61 2.65
N PHE A 489 -24.66 15.45 3.51
CA PHE A 489 -26.06 15.62 3.08
C PHE A 489 -26.37 17.04 2.64
N SER A 490 -25.81 18.05 3.33
CA SER A 490 -26.01 19.46 2.99
C SER A 490 -25.50 19.79 1.58
N TYR A 491 -24.35 19.24 1.18
CA TYR A 491 -23.78 19.48 -0.15
C TYR A 491 -24.59 18.80 -1.25
N ILE A 492 -25.03 17.56 -1.02
CA ILE A 492 -25.92 16.83 -1.96
C ILE A 492 -27.23 17.61 -2.14
N LEU A 493 -27.90 17.99 -1.04
CA LEU A 493 -29.16 18.71 -1.10
C LEU A 493 -29.02 20.08 -1.76
N SER A 494 -27.95 20.81 -1.44
CA SER A 494 -27.66 22.10 -2.08
C SER A 494 -27.50 21.97 -3.59
N THR A 495 -26.86 20.89 -4.04
CA THR A 495 -26.67 20.59 -5.47
C THR A 495 -28.00 20.25 -6.15
N ALA A 496 -28.81 19.40 -5.51
CA ALA A 496 -30.12 19.00 -6.00
C ALA A 496 -31.10 20.19 -6.10
N LEU A 497 -30.98 21.17 -5.20
CA LEU A 497 -31.73 22.43 -5.23
C LEU A 497 -31.18 23.46 -6.24
N GLY A 498 -30.21 23.05 -7.07
CA GLY A 498 -29.69 23.88 -8.17
C GLY A 498 -28.52 24.80 -7.82
N LYS A 499 -27.95 24.73 -6.61
CA LYS A 499 -26.73 25.49 -6.29
C LYS A 499 -25.48 24.89 -6.96
N GLY A 500 -24.51 25.75 -7.23
CA GLY A 500 -23.17 25.39 -7.71
C GLY A 500 -23.02 25.44 -9.23
N SER A 501 -22.74 26.64 -9.75
CA SER A 501 -22.53 26.97 -11.17
C SER A 501 -21.04 27.11 -11.55
N GLY A 502 -20.12 26.65 -10.70
CA GLY A 502 -18.69 26.98 -10.78
C GLY A 502 -17.97 26.69 -12.10
N ASP A 503 -18.50 25.79 -12.95
CA ASP A 503 -17.92 25.45 -14.28
C ASP A 503 -18.90 25.75 -15.45
N ALA A 504 -19.90 26.61 -15.25
CA ALA A 504 -20.87 26.90 -16.29
C ALA A 504 -20.22 27.68 -17.44
N VAL A 505 -20.47 27.26 -18.68
CA VAL A 505 -20.14 28.05 -19.87
C VAL A 505 -20.91 29.37 -19.77
N LYS A 506 -20.20 30.50 -19.77
CA LYS A 506 -20.79 31.85 -19.63
C LYS A 506 -21.39 32.33 -20.94
#